data_AF-A0A8H7QL84-F1
#
_entry.id   AF-A0A8H7QL84-F1
#
_cell.length_a   1.000
_cell.length_b   1.000
_cell.length_c   1.000
_cell.angle_alpha   90.00
_cell.angle_beta   90.00
_cell.angle_gamma   90.00
#
_symmetry.space_group_name_H-M   'P 1'
#
loop_
_entity.id
_entity.type
_entity.pdbx_description
1 polymer ?
#
loop_
_entity_poly.entity_id
_entity_poly.type
_entity_poly.pdbx_seq_one_letter_code
_entity_poly.pdbx_strand_id
1 'polypeptide(L)'
;MTDKQSLLTSRIPFIERPGTDKTFGDAEWSDGSRSDVLYEPVDRTLKQSSIIVEVQRIVDVNFMARVVHYCVMAYRRYQVFPTLLVFAPEHVTIPTEKMRLSNVSGALSLNCEYWARKGYLIRLKNVPTLTSSSDPFAAISNFILQQQTCLLENNSLENPTVRQLFSIATEVLRENIDREQQLLDTINCACDVGVKHYQQILEIAERLQYNSPCLQNEARLGIAKLKQVKRSAGDANIDEEEPENTQLVSQDEERFENTMDFVRRYRVTRNRMNWRGCHDMLKKQTNVIHYKTSEVLRTVYNRFKTRS
;
A
#
# COMPACT_ATOMS: atom_id res chain seq x y z
N MET A 1 0.59 -13.01 2.49
CA MET A 1 1.83 -13.26 3.28
C MET A 1 3.02 -13.65 2.41
N THR A 2 2.82 -14.13 1.18
CA THR A 2 3.85 -14.43 0.16
C THR A 2 4.70 -13.20 -0.22
N ASP A 3 4.11 -12.00 -0.28
CA ASP A 3 4.84 -10.76 -0.65
C ASP A 3 5.97 -10.37 0.32
N LYS A 4 5.80 -10.62 1.64
CA LYS A 4 6.79 -10.17 2.64
C LYS A 4 8.06 -11.02 2.63
N GLN A 5 7.98 -12.30 2.25
CA GLN A 5 9.14 -13.17 2.09
C GLN A 5 9.90 -12.91 0.79
N SER A 6 9.20 -12.59 -0.30
CA SER A 6 9.80 -12.18 -1.59
C SER A 6 10.60 -10.87 -1.48
N LEU A 7 10.10 -9.89 -0.71
CA LEU A 7 10.82 -8.63 -0.46
C LEU A 7 12.13 -8.85 0.30
N LEU A 8 12.12 -9.70 1.33
CA LEU A 8 13.33 -10.03 2.08
C LEU A 8 14.35 -10.77 1.19
N THR A 9 13.92 -11.76 0.42
CA THR A 9 14.84 -12.53 -0.45
C THR A 9 15.43 -11.70 -1.59
N SER A 10 14.68 -10.74 -2.12
CA SER A 10 15.19 -9.78 -3.12
C SER A 10 16.24 -8.81 -2.58
N ARG A 11 16.26 -8.58 -1.27
CA ARG A 11 17.23 -7.70 -0.60
C ARG A 11 18.30 -8.45 0.17
N ILE A 12 18.24 -9.77 0.28
CA ILE A 12 19.37 -10.57 0.75
C ILE A 12 20.42 -10.48 -0.35
N PRO A 13 21.54 -9.75 -0.13
CA PRO A 13 22.62 -9.82 -1.08
C PRO A 13 23.12 -11.26 -1.00
N PHE A 14 22.87 -12.05 -2.04
CA PHE A 14 23.85 -13.08 -2.40
C PHE A 14 25.09 -12.33 -2.91
N ILE A 15 25.72 -11.60 -2.01
CA ILE A 15 27.05 -11.03 -2.09
C ILE A 15 27.17 -10.00 -3.22
N GLU A 16 26.86 -8.74 -2.93
CA GLU A 16 27.62 -7.63 -3.54
C GLU A 16 29.07 -7.74 -3.05
N ARG A 17 29.85 -8.58 -3.73
CA ARG A 17 31.31 -8.48 -3.73
C ARG A 17 31.70 -7.71 -4.98
N PRO A 18 32.65 -6.78 -4.89
CA PRO A 18 33.34 -6.31 -6.07
C PRO A 18 33.92 -7.54 -6.80
N GLY A 19 33.46 -7.81 -8.02
CA GLY A 19 33.90 -8.95 -8.82
C GLY A 19 32.91 -10.13 -8.98
N THR A 20 31.63 -9.99 -8.61
CA THR A 20 30.61 -10.96 -9.04
C THR A 20 30.07 -10.60 -10.41
N ASP A 21 30.24 -11.49 -11.40
CA ASP A 21 29.71 -11.34 -12.78
C ASP A 21 28.17 -11.42 -12.86
N LYS A 22 27.44 -11.13 -11.77
CA LYS A 22 25.98 -11.29 -11.66
C LYS A 22 25.33 -10.13 -10.94
N THR A 23 24.13 -9.77 -11.41
CA THR A 23 23.26 -8.71 -10.86
C THR A 23 21.85 -9.23 -10.66
N PHE A 24 21.04 -8.49 -9.89
CA PHE A 24 19.60 -8.73 -9.84
C PHE A 24 18.99 -8.54 -11.22
N GLY A 25 18.27 -9.56 -11.68
CA GLY A 25 17.56 -9.55 -12.95
C GLY A 25 16.05 -9.43 -12.76
N ASP A 26 15.35 -9.20 -13.87
CA ASP A 26 13.89 -9.22 -13.89
C ASP A 26 13.37 -10.65 -13.72
N ALA A 27 12.77 -10.89 -12.55
CA ALA A 27 12.21 -12.18 -12.16
C ALA A 27 10.84 -12.49 -12.80
N GLU A 28 10.26 -11.54 -13.55
CA GLU A 28 9.05 -11.77 -14.34
C GLU A 28 9.39 -12.48 -15.67
N TRP A 29 8.60 -13.50 -16.00
CA TRP A 29 8.76 -14.32 -17.19
C TRP A 29 7.78 -13.90 -18.29
N SER A 30 8.04 -14.33 -19.53
CA SER A 30 7.27 -13.90 -20.71
C SER A 30 5.80 -14.31 -20.70
N ASP A 31 5.41 -15.24 -19.84
CA ASP A 31 4.04 -15.70 -19.66
C ASP A 31 3.33 -15.03 -18.47
N GLY A 32 3.95 -14.01 -17.86
CA GLY A 32 3.45 -13.31 -16.68
C GLY A 32 3.67 -14.06 -15.36
N SER A 33 4.29 -15.24 -15.39
CA SER A 33 4.72 -15.92 -14.15
C SER A 33 5.96 -15.24 -13.57
N ARG A 34 6.24 -15.45 -12.27
CA ARG A 34 7.33 -14.76 -11.58
C ARG A 34 8.04 -15.64 -10.57
N SER A 35 9.37 -15.66 -10.62
CA SER A 35 10.21 -16.26 -9.57
C SER A 35 10.43 -15.30 -8.39
N ASP A 36 10.81 -15.83 -7.23
CA ASP A 36 11.09 -14.95 -6.07
C ASP A 36 12.30 -14.05 -6.33
N VAL A 37 13.42 -14.63 -6.77
CA VAL A 37 14.65 -13.89 -7.09
C VAL A 37 15.36 -14.49 -8.30
N LEU A 38 15.85 -13.62 -9.18
CA LEU A 38 16.70 -13.97 -10.31
C LEU A 38 18.01 -13.19 -10.22
N TYR A 39 19.13 -13.91 -10.25
CA TYR A 39 20.44 -13.33 -10.53
C TYR A 39 20.83 -13.64 -11.97
N GLU A 40 21.01 -12.61 -12.76
CA GLU A 40 21.43 -12.72 -14.15
C GLU A 40 22.91 -12.37 -14.34
N PRO A 41 23.58 -12.92 -15.36
CA PRO A 41 24.94 -12.51 -15.71
C PRO A 41 24.98 -11.03 -16.13
N VAL A 42 25.97 -10.30 -15.63
CA VAL A 42 26.27 -8.91 -16.06
C VAL A 42 26.60 -8.88 -17.54
N ASP A 43 27.46 -9.81 -17.97
CA ASP A 43 27.82 -9.99 -19.36
C ASP A 43 27.21 -11.29 -19.90
N ARG A 44 26.16 -11.12 -20.72
CA ARG A 44 25.45 -12.22 -21.37
C ARG A 44 26.32 -12.92 -22.43
N THR A 45 27.38 -12.28 -22.93
CA THR A 45 28.28 -12.89 -23.93
C THR A 45 29.16 -13.98 -23.32
N LEU A 46 29.41 -13.92 -22.00
CA LEU A 46 30.20 -14.92 -21.27
C LEU A 46 29.46 -16.26 -21.07
N LYS A 47 28.22 -16.39 -21.55
CA LYS A 47 27.37 -17.60 -21.44
C LYS A 47 27.35 -18.19 -20.02
N GLN A 48 27.33 -17.31 -19.01
CA GLN A 48 27.23 -17.74 -17.63
C GLN A 48 25.78 -18.13 -17.29
N SER A 49 25.61 -19.08 -16.39
CA SER A 49 24.28 -19.51 -15.94
C SER A 49 23.71 -18.51 -14.93
N SER A 50 22.46 -18.09 -15.15
CA SER A 50 21.67 -17.37 -14.15
C SER A 50 21.40 -18.23 -12.91
N ILE A 51 21.01 -17.60 -11.80
CA ILE A 51 20.61 -18.29 -10.57
C ILE A 51 19.17 -17.90 -10.25
N ILE A 52 18.31 -18.89 -10.13
CA ILE A 52 16.93 -18.72 -9.66
C ILE A 52 16.90 -19.14 -8.19
N VAL A 53 16.37 -18.28 -7.33
CA VAL A 53 16.17 -18.59 -5.91
C VAL A 53 14.67 -18.58 -5.61
N GLU A 54 14.21 -19.62 -4.95
CA GLU A 54 12.81 -19.80 -4.53
C GLU A 54 12.77 -20.13 -3.03
N VAL A 55 11.87 -19.48 -2.30
CA VAL A 55 11.62 -19.77 -0.88
C VAL A 55 10.18 -20.19 -0.72
N GLN A 56 9.96 -21.50 -0.56
CA GLN A 56 8.62 -22.08 -0.56
C GLN A 56 8.39 -22.94 0.68
N ARG A 57 7.35 -22.59 1.45
CA ARG A 57 6.94 -23.34 2.66
C ARG A 57 6.70 -24.83 2.38
N ILE A 58 5.96 -25.12 1.31
CA ILE A 58 5.61 -26.49 0.91
C ILE A 58 6.18 -26.78 -0.48
N VAL A 59 7.12 -27.73 -0.57
CA VAL A 59 7.69 -28.21 -1.82
C VAL A 59 7.00 -29.51 -2.22
N ASP A 60 6.03 -29.38 -3.12
CA ASP A 60 5.26 -30.47 -3.71
C ASP A 60 5.54 -30.61 -5.23
N VAL A 61 4.84 -31.55 -5.87
CA VAL A 61 5.00 -31.80 -7.30
C VAL A 61 4.58 -30.59 -8.15
N ASN A 62 3.54 -29.85 -7.73
CA ASN A 62 3.08 -28.66 -8.44
C ASN A 62 4.11 -27.53 -8.40
N PHE A 63 4.69 -27.31 -7.22
CA PHE A 63 5.82 -26.39 -7.06
C PHE A 63 7.02 -26.83 -7.92
N MET A 64 7.36 -28.11 -7.92
CA MET A 64 8.46 -28.61 -8.74
C MET A 64 8.21 -28.39 -10.25
N ALA A 65 6.99 -28.63 -10.72
CA ALA A 65 6.62 -28.32 -12.10
C ALA A 65 6.77 -26.83 -12.43
N ARG A 66 6.39 -25.96 -11.48
CA ARG A 66 6.53 -24.50 -11.60
C ARG A 66 8.00 -24.07 -11.70
N VAL A 67 8.89 -24.57 -10.85
CA VAL A 67 10.31 -24.18 -10.92
C VAL A 67 11.03 -24.78 -12.13
N VAL A 68 10.63 -25.97 -12.59
CA VAL A 68 11.09 -26.51 -13.89
C VAL A 68 10.71 -25.56 -15.01
N HIS A 69 9.47 -25.08 -15.03
CA HIS A 69 9.00 -24.09 -15.99
C HIS A 69 9.82 -22.80 -15.95
N TYR A 70 10.09 -22.25 -14.76
CA TYR A 70 10.98 -21.10 -14.61
C TYR A 70 12.37 -21.34 -15.19
N CYS A 71 12.94 -22.54 -14.98
CA CYS A 71 14.25 -22.86 -15.51
C CYS A 71 14.25 -22.94 -17.05
N VAL A 72 13.16 -23.45 -17.64
CA VAL A 72 12.97 -23.44 -19.10
C VAL A 72 12.81 -22.00 -19.62
N MET A 73 12.08 -21.13 -18.92
CA MET A 73 11.97 -19.71 -19.29
C MET A 73 13.33 -19.01 -19.23
N ALA A 74 14.11 -19.26 -18.17
CA ALA A 74 15.47 -18.75 -18.06
C ALA A 74 16.38 -19.26 -19.19
N TYR A 75 16.30 -20.55 -19.55
CA TYR A 75 17.03 -21.08 -20.71
C TYR A 75 16.63 -20.37 -22.01
N ARG A 76 15.33 -20.14 -22.25
CA ARG A 76 14.88 -19.39 -23.44
C ARG A 76 15.45 -17.96 -23.46
N ARG A 77 15.52 -17.30 -22.31
CA ARG A 77 16.01 -15.93 -22.16
C ARG A 77 17.53 -15.81 -22.31
N TYR A 78 18.29 -16.72 -21.71
CA TYR A 78 19.75 -16.62 -21.58
C TYR A 78 20.53 -17.64 -22.41
N GLN A 79 19.85 -18.60 -23.05
CA GLN A 79 20.44 -19.70 -23.84
C GLN A 79 21.42 -20.59 -23.04
N VAL A 80 21.32 -20.55 -21.71
CA VAL A 80 22.12 -21.33 -20.76
C VAL A 80 21.21 -21.77 -19.63
N PHE A 81 21.27 -23.05 -19.26
CA PHE A 81 20.45 -23.55 -18.15
C PHE A 81 20.85 -22.89 -16.83
N PRO A 82 19.88 -22.48 -15.99
CA PRO A 82 20.16 -21.81 -14.74
C PRO A 82 20.64 -22.78 -13.66
N THR A 83 21.18 -22.23 -12.57
CA THR A 83 21.29 -22.92 -11.28
C THR A 83 20.05 -22.59 -10.45
N LEU A 84 19.36 -23.61 -9.93
CA LEU A 84 18.18 -23.45 -9.07
C LEU A 84 18.57 -23.63 -7.58
N LEU A 85 18.13 -22.71 -6.72
CA LEU A 85 18.22 -22.79 -5.26
C LEU A 85 16.80 -22.76 -4.67
N VAL A 86 16.41 -23.82 -3.97
CA VAL A 86 15.11 -23.90 -3.29
C VAL A 86 15.32 -23.99 -1.78
N PHE A 87 14.81 -23.02 -1.04
CA PHE A 87 14.72 -23.06 0.42
C PHE A 87 13.33 -23.57 0.83
N ALA A 88 13.30 -24.67 1.57
CA ALA A 88 12.09 -25.31 2.05
C ALA A 88 12.04 -25.26 3.59
N PRO A 89 11.48 -24.19 4.20
CA PRO A 89 11.45 -24.03 5.65
C PRO A 89 10.53 -25.04 6.37
N GLU A 90 9.50 -25.56 5.70
CA GLU A 90 8.52 -26.46 6.35
C GLU A 90 8.52 -27.86 5.72
N HIS A 91 7.63 -28.11 4.76
CA HIS A 91 7.30 -29.46 4.30
C HIS A 91 7.81 -29.72 2.89
N VAL A 92 8.36 -30.92 2.69
CA VAL A 92 8.76 -31.44 1.37
C VAL A 92 8.06 -32.76 1.17
N THR A 93 7.18 -32.83 0.17
CA THR A 93 6.38 -34.03 -0.13
C THR A 93 6.90 -34.81 -1.32
N ILE A 94 7.80 -34.22 -2.12
CA ILE A 94 8.49 -34.94 -3.19
C ILE A 94 9.45 -36.00 -2.61
N PRO A 95 9.64 -37.14 -3.30
CA PRO A 95 10.60 -38.16 -2.87
C PRO A 95 12.01 -37.59 -2.79
N THR A 96 12.66 -37.69 -1.62
CA THR A 96 14.02 -37.16 -1.40
C THR A 96 15.05 -38.23 -1.04
N GLU A 97 14.63 -39.48 -0.90
CA GLU A 97 15.43 -40.60 -0.39
C GLU A 97 16.60 -40.95 -1.33
N LYS A 98 16.42 -40.68 -2.62
CA LYS A 98 17.43 -40.93 -3.66
C LYS A 98 18.32 -39.71 -3.95
N MET A 99 18.04 -38.57 -3.32
CA MET A 99 18.82 -37.34 -3.54
C MET A 99 20.13 -37.41 -2.77
N ARG A 100 21.22 -36.99 -3.43
CA ARG A 100 22.55 -36.96 -2.81
C ARG A 100 22.78 -35.64 -2.10
N LEU A 101 23.46 -35.67 -0.96
CA LEU A 101 24.02 -34.46 -0.37
C LEU A 101 24.98 -33.82 -1.39
N SER A 102 24.86 -32.51 -1.51
CA SER A 102 25.71 -31.73 -2.40
C SER A 102 26.96 -31.25 -1.67
N ASN A 103 27.86 -30.63 -2.42
CA ASN A 103 29.02 -29.90 -1.90
C ASN A 103 28.65 -28.54 -1.27
N VAL A 104 27.41 -28.09 -1.42
CA VAL A 104 26.86 -26.92 -0.74
C VAL A 104 26.31 -27.36 0.61
N SER A 105 26.75 -26.70 1.68
CA SER A 105 26.42 -27.06 3.07
C SER A 105 24.90 -27.16 3.27
N GLY A 106 24.45 -28.33 3.72
CA GLY A 106 23.04 -28.61 4.01
C GLY A 106 22.09 -28.70 2.80
N ALA A 107 22.61 -28.71 1.58
CA ALA A 107 21.80 -28.79 0.37
C ALA A 107 21.79 -30.20 -0.23
N LEU A 108 20.61 -30.65 -0.67
CA LEU A 108 20.44 -31.84 -1.51
C LEU A 108 20.51 -31.48 -2.98
N SER A 109 21.21 -32.29 -3.77
CA SER A 109 21.23 -32.17 -5.23
C SER A 109 19.93 -32.71 -5.83
N LEU A 110 19.23 -31.85 -6.56
CA LEU A 110 18.07 -32.23 -7.38
C LEU A 110 18.53 -32.93 -8.66
N ASN A 111 17.69 -33.83 -9.18
CA ASN A 111 17.92 -34.39 -10.50
C ASN A 111 17.42 -33.40 -11.57
N CYS A 112 18.35 -32.66 -12.17
CA CYS A 112 18.08 -31.50 -13.02
C CYS A 112 18.28 -31.75 -14.52
N GLU A 113 18.43 -33.00 -14.94
CA GLU A 113 18.74 -33.35 -16.32
C GLU A 113 17.74 -32.67 -17.28
N TYR A 114 18.27 -31.93 -18.26
CA TYR A 114 17.53 -31.23 -19.31
C TYR A 114 16.72 -29.99 -18.93
N TRP A 115 16.70 -29.57 -17.66
CA TRP A 115 15.95 -28.36 -17.27
C TRP A 115 16.72 -27.38 -16.40
N ALA A 116 17.80 -27.78 -15.72
CA ALA A 116 18.70 -26.86 -15.03
C ALA A 116 20.14 -27.37 -15.07
N ARG A 117 21.11 -26.45 -14.90
CA ARG A 117 22.54 -26.80 -14.84
C ARG A 117 22.86 -27.52 -13.53
N LYS A 118 22.30 -27.00 -12.44
CA LYS A 118 22.36 -27.56 -11.09
C LYS A 118 21.08 -27.17 -10.36
N GLY A 119 20.61 -28.00 -9.45
CA GLY A 119 19.50 -27.66 -8.58
C GLY A 119 19.78 -28.12 -7.17
N TYR A 120 19.44 -27.27 -6.21
CA TYR A 120 19.68 -27.51 -4.80
C TYR A 120 18.40 -27.34 -4.00
N LEU A 121 18.10 -28.32 -3.15
CA LEU A 121 17.01 -28.27 -2.19
C LEU A 121 17.59 -28.20 -0.78
N ILE A 122 17.30 -27.09 -0.09
CA ILE A 122 17.86 -26.77 1.22
C ILE A 122 16.74 -26.87 2.24
N ARG A 123 16.95 -27.67 3.28
CA ARG A 123 15.95 -28.01 4.31
C ARG A 123 16.56 -27.84 5.68
N LEU A 124 15.76 -27.38 6.64
CA LEU A 124 16.24 -27.14 8.00
C LEU A 124 16.95 -28.37 8.61
N LYS A 125 16.37 -29.58 8.44
CA LYS A 125 16.96 -30.83 8.94
C LYS A 125 18.34 -31.19 8.37
N ASN A 126 18.73 -30.58 7.25
CA ASN A 126 20.00 -30.85 6.59
C ASN A 126 21.05 -29.76 6.88
N VAL A 127 20.63 -28.59 7.36
CA VAL A 127 21.57 -27.49 7.63
C VAL A 127 22.20 -27.71 9.01
N PRO A 128 23.54 -27.73 9.13
CA PRO A 128 24.17 -27.83 10.43
C PRO A 128 23.79 -26.64 11.31
N THR A 129 23.56 -26.91 12.59
CA THR A 129 23.24 -25.88 13.59
C THR A 129 24.34 -24.81 13.60
N LEU A 130 23.92 -23.54 13.59
CA LEU A 130 24.75 -22.33 13.51
C LEU A 130 25.85 -22.17 14.57
N THR A 131 25.98 -23.10 15.51
CA THR A 131 26.84 -22.97 16.68
C THR A 131 28.33 -22.94 16.36
N SER A 132 28.76 -23.13 15.10
CA SER A 132 30.21 -23.17 14.76
C SER A 132 30.61 -22.85 13.31
N SER A 133 29.69 -22.52 12.39
CA SER A 133 30.07 -22.31 10.98
C SER A 133 30.35 -20.83 10.63
N SER A 134 31.58 -20.52 10.22
CA SER A 134 31.95 -19.25 9.56
C SER A 134 31.43 -19.16 8.10
N ASP A 135 30.71 -20.16 7.60
CA ASP A 135 30.21 -20.20 6.23
C ASP A 135 29.00 -19.25 6.05
N PRO A 136 29.11 -18.21 5.20
CA PRO A 136 28.01 -17.29 4.92
C PRO A 136 26.78 -18.00 4.34
N PHE A 137 26.96 -19.07 3.55
CA PHE A 137 25.83 -19.76 2.95
C PHE A 137 25.02 -20.54 3.98
N ALA A 138 25.69 -21.20 4.93
CA ALA A 138 25.04 -21.84 6.06
C ALA A 138 24.31 -20.84 6.97
N ALA A 139 24.87 -19.63 7.17
CA ALA A 139 24.23 -18.56 7.91
C ALA A 139 22.95 -18.06 7.22
N ILE A 140 23.01 -17.77 5.92
CA ILE A 140 21.84 -17.38 5.11
C ILE A 140 20.78 -18.48 5.14
N SER A 141 21.20 -19.74 4.92
CA SER A 141 20.30 -20.89 4.89
C SER A 141 19.56 -21.06 6.21
N ASN A 142 20.27 -20.99 7.34
CA ASN A 142 19.63 -21.07 8.65
C ASN A 142 18.69 -19.88 8.91
N PHE A 143 19.10 -18.66 8.56
CA PHE A 143 18.27 -17.46 8.75
C PHE A 143 16.94 -17.58 7.99
N ILE A 144 16.99 -17.95 6.71
CA ILE A 144 15.80 -18.14 5.87
C ILE A 144 14.94 -19.31 6.37
N LEU A 145 15.55 -20.45 6.71
CA LEU A 145 14.82 -21.67 7.05
C LEU A 145 14.19 -21.65 8.44
N GLN A 146 14.88 -21.07 9.43
CA GLN A 146 14.36 -20.93 10.79
C GLN A 146 13.36 -19.79 10.91
N GLN A 147 13.25 -18.92 9.89
CA GLN A 147 12.43 -17.71 9.93
C GLN A 147 12.73 -16.87 11.17
N GLN A 148 14.02 -16.72 11.52
CA GLN A 148 14.42 -16.08 12.77
C GLN A 148 13.87 -14.66 12.83
N THR A 149 13.06 -14.39 13.85
CA THR A 149 12.45 -13.06 14.08
C THR A 149 13.27 -12.22 15.05
N CYS A 150 14.19 -12.84 15.80
CA CYS A 150 14.96 -12.18 16.84
C CYS A 150 16.43 -12.64 16.87
N LEU A 151 17.34 -11.68 17.04
CA LEU A 151 18.79 -11.92 17.19
C LEU A 151 19.15 -12.63 18.51
N LEU A 152 18.33 -12.46 19.55
CA LEU A 152 18.64 -12.95 20.90
C LEU A 152 18.42 -14.47 21.06
N GLU A 153 17.67 -15.08 20.15
CA GLU A 153 17.29 -16.50 20.26
C GLU A 153 18.40 -17.45 19.83
N ASN A 154 19.44 -16.95 19.16
CA ASN A 154 20.59 -17.76 18.76
C ASN A 154 21.88 -17.08 19.20
N ASN A 155 22.83 -17.85 19.75
CA ASN A 155 24.21 -17.42 20.06
C ASN A 155 25.02 -17.02 18.78
N SER A 156 24.34 -16.59 17.72
CA SER A 156 24.85 -16.18 16.42
C SER A 156 25.14 -14.68 16.34
N LEU A 157 25.08 -13.94 17.45
CA LEU A 157 25.39 -12.51 17.52
C LEU A 157 26.80 -12.18 17.01
N GLU A 158 27.72 -13.15 17.09
CA GLU A 158 29.11 -13.01 16.64
C GLU A 158 29.26 -13.21 15.12
N ASN A 159 28.27 -13.78 14.41
CA ASN A 159 28.38 -14.01 12.98
C ASN A 159 28.05 -12.71 12.19
N PRO A 160 29.01 -12.16 11.42
CA PRO A 160 28.82 -10.90 10.70
C PRO A 160 27.73 -11.00 9.61
N THR A 161 27.56 -12.18 9.00
CA THR A 161 26.52 -12.42 7.99
C THR A 161 25.13 -12.36 8.62
N VAL A 162 24.95 -12.99 9.78
CA VAL A 162 23.66 -12.96 10.51
C VAL A 162 23.32 -11.53 10.93
N ARG A 163 24.29 -10.76 11.44
CA ARG A 163 24.09 -9.34 11.77
C ARG A 163 23.66 -8.51 10.57
N GLN A 164 24.28 -8.73 9.41
CA GLN A 164 23.91 -8.03 8.18
C GLN A 164 22.48 -8.41 7.73
N LEU A 165 22.12 -9.69 7.77
CA LEU A 165 20.78 -10.16 7.42
C LEU A 165 19.70 -9.55 8.32
N PHE A 166 19.94 -9.47 9.63
CA PHE A 166 19.04 -8.81 10.56
C PHE A 166 18.96 -7.29 10.34
N SER A 167 20.07 -6.65 10.00
CA SER A 167 20.07 -5.22 9.64
C SER A 167 19.16 -4.97 8.44
N ILE A 168 19.31 -5.76 7.38
CA ILE A 168 18.46 -5.68 6.17
C ILE A 168 17.00 -5.96 6.51
N ALA A 169 16.72 -7.02 7.27
CA ALA A 169 15.36 -7.35 7.67
C ALA A 169 14.73 -6.22 8.49
N THR A 170 15.49 -5.59 9.39
CA THR A 170 15.03 -4.46 10.20
C THR A 170 14.70 -3.25 9.33
N GLU A 171 15.55 -2.93 8.36
CA GLU A 171 15.34 -1.84 7.42
C GLU A 171 14.07 -2.06 6.57
N VAL A 172 13.91 -3.26 6.01
CA VAL A 172 12.71 -3.63 5.24
C VAL A 172 11.45 -3.57 6.09
N LEU A 173 11.52 -3.99 7.35
CA LEU A 173 10.37 -3.92 8.26
C LEU A 173 10.01 -2.46 8.58
N ARG A 174 11.01 -1.59 8.82
CA ARG A 174 10.77 -0.15 9.03
C ARG A 174 10.12 0.51 7.83
N GLU A 175 10.66 0.32 6.63
CA GLU A 175 10.06 0.88 5.42
C GLU A 175 8.61 0.43 5.20
N ASN A 176 8.30 -0.83 5.51
CA ASN A 176 6.93 -1.33 5.41
C ASN A 176 6.00 -0.69 6.44
N ILE A 177 6.46 -0.52 7.68
CA ILE A 177 5.71 0.18 8.73
C ILE A 177 5.47 1.63 8.32
N ASP A 178 6.50 2.34 7.85
CA ASP A 178 6.39 3.73 7.41
C ASP A 178 5.39 3.88 6.25
N ARG A 179 5.41 2.95 5.29
CA ARG A 179 4.46 2.94 4.17
C ARG A 179 3.03 2.65 4.63
N GLU A 180 2.84 1.68 5.53
CA GLU A 180 1.52 1.38 6.11
C GLU A 180 1.00 2.59 6.91
N GLN A 181 1.86 3.30 7.63
CA GLN A 181 1.51 4.54 8.33
C GLN A 181 1.09 5.65 7.37
N GLN A 182 1.85 5.90 6.30
CA GLN A 182 1.50 6.90 5.27
C GLN A 182 0.14 6.61 4.61
N LEU A 183 -0.18 5.33 4.39
CA LEU A 183 -1.48 4.93 3.86
C LEU A 183 -2.61 5.24 4.86
N LEU A 184 -2.40 4.95 6.14
CA LEU A 184 -3.35 5.30 7.20
C LEU A 184 -3.58 6.80 7.29
N ASP A 185 -2.52 7.60 7.24
CA ASP A 185 -2.59 9.07 7.27
C ASP A 185 -3.38 9.60 6.07
N THR A 186 -3.17 9.02 4.87
CA THR A 186 -3.92 9.37 3.66
C THR A 186 -5.41 9.05 3.80
N ILE A 187 -5.76 7.88 4.36
CA ILE A 187 -7.16 7.49 4.61
C ILE A 187 -7.81 8.44 5.62
N ASN A 188 -7.09 8.79 6.69
CA ASN A 188 -7.57 9.73 7.70
C ASN A 188 -7.84 11.11 7.08
N CYS A 189 -6.89 11.63 6.31
CA CYS A 189 -7.04 12.91 5.60
C CYS A 189 -8.26 12.90 4.66
N ALA A 190 -8.42 11.84 3.85
CA ALA A 190 -9.57 11.71 2.95
C ALA A 190 -10.91 11.66 3.71
N CYS A 191 -10.96 10.97 4.85
CA CYS A 191 -12.14 10.94 5.71
C CYS A 191 -12.45 12.33 6.29
N ASP A 192 -11.44 13.05 6.76
CA ASP A 192 -11.62 14.38 7.34
C ASP A 192 -12.09 15.41 6.30
N VAL A 193 -11.48 15.40 5.11
CA VAL A 193 -11.92 16.23 3.98
C VAL A 193 -13.37 15.89 3.61
N GLY A 194 -13.72 14.60 3.54
CA GLY A 194 -15.09 14.17 3.24
C GLY A 194 -16.10 14.60 4.30
N VAL A 195 -15.74 14.50 5.58
CA VAL A 195 -16.60 14.97 6.69
C VAL A 195 -16.79 16.49 6.61
N LYS A 196 -15.73 17.26 6.39
CA LYS A 196 -15.81 18.72 6.20
C LYS A 196 -16.70 19.07 5.02
N HIS A 197 -16.59 18.34 3.90
CA HIS A 197 -17.43 18.59 2.73
C HIS A 197 -18.93 18.36 3.00
N TYR A 198 -19.29 17.25 3.65
CA TYR A 198 -20.70 17.03 4.04
C TYR A 198 -21.21 18.04 5.07
N GLN A 199 -20.36 18.49 5.99
CA GLN A 199 -20.71 19.58 6.93
C GLN A 199 -20.99 20.88 6.17
N GLN A 200 -20.14 21.26 5.22
CA GLN A 200 -20.36 22.43 4.36
C GLN A 200 -21.66 22.32 3.55
N ILE A 201 -21.99 21.15 3.00
CA ILE A 201 -23.28 20.92 2.31
C ILE A 201 -24.45 21.18 3.25
N LEU A 202 -24.39 20.68 4.49
CA LEU A 202 -25.44 20.89 5.49
C LEU A 202 -25.58 22.37 5.87
N GLU A 203 -24.46 23.07 6.07
CA GLU A 203 -24.43 24.50 6.40
C GLU A 203 -25.01 25.36 5.27
N ILE A 204 -24.63 25.09 4.02
CA ILE A 204 -25.17 25.76 2.84
C ILE A 204 -26.67 25.48 2.71
N ALA A 205 -27.10 24.23 2.85
CA ALA A 205 -28.50 23.86 2.77
C ALA A 205 -29.34 24.57 3.86
N GLU A 206 -28.82 24.67 5.09
CA GLU A 206 -29.47 25.39 6.18
C GLU A 206 -29.57 26.90 5.88
N ARG A 207 -28.48 27.52 5.42
CA ARG A 207 -28.42 28.95 5.11
C ARG A 207 -29.38 29.32 3.97
N LEU A 208 -29.44 28.50 2.93
CA LEU A 208 -30.33 28.69 1.79
C LEU A 208 -31.78 28.26 2.08
N GLN A 209 -32.05 27.67 3.26
CA GLN A 209 -33.33 27.07 3.65
C GLN A 209 -33.84 26.00 2.67
N TYR A 210 -32.91 25.22 2.10
CA TYR A 210 -33.22 23.98 1.42
C TYR A 210 -33.67 22.92 2.44
N ASN A 211 -34.97 22.92 2.74
CA ASN A 211 -35.60 21.94 3.62
C ASN A 211 -35.86 20.63 2.87
N SER A 212 -34.79 19.92 2.51
CA SER A 212 -34.87 18.55 1.98
C SER A 212 -34.40 17.56 3.05
N PRO A 213 -35.33 16.85 3.73
CA PRO A 213 -34.97 15.84 4.72
C PRO A 213 -34.11 14.71 4.13
N CYS A 214 -34.32 14.38 2.86
CA CYS A 214 -33.53 13.39 2.15
C CYS A 214 -32.05 13.83 2.03
N LEU A 215 -31.80 15.08 1.60
CA LEU A 215 -30.43 15.62 1.51
C LEU A 215 -29.73 15.62 2.89
N GLN A 216 -30.43 16.05 3.93
CA GLN A 216 -29.88 16.12 5.29
C GLN A 216 -29.55 14.72 5.83
N ASN A 217 -30.41 13.74 5.56
CA ASN A 217 -30.17 12.35 5.97
C ASN A 217 -28.99 11.74 5.20
N GLU A 218 -28.92 11.93 3.88
CA GLU A 218 -27.80 11.42 3.07
C GLU A 218 -26.45 12.02 3.51
N ALA A 219 -26.39 13.33 3.75
CA ALA A 219 -25.15 13.97 4.24
C ALA A 219 -24.75 13.46 5.63
N ARG A 220 -25.71 13.28 6.55
CA ARG A 220 -25.43 12.70 7.88
C ARG A 220 -25.00 11.24 7.82
N LEU A 221 -25.60 10.44 6.94
CA LEU A 221 -25.18 9.07 6.68
C LEU A 221 -23.76 9.02 6.11
N GLY A 222 -23.42 9.92 5.18
CA GLY A 222 -22.08 10.10 4.64
C GLY A 222 -21.05 10.38 5.73
N ILE A 223 -21.33 11.35 6.61
CA ILE A 223 -20.48 11.67 7.77
C ILE A 223 -20.31 10.45 8.69
N ALA A 224 -21.41 9.77 9.03
CA ALA A 224 -21.37 8.60 9.92
C ALA A 224 -20.50 7.48 9.33
N LYS A 225 -20.63 7.22 8.03
CA LYS A 225 -19.85 6.21 7.32
C LYS A 225 -18.36 6.56 7.26
N LEU A 226 -18.01 7.81 6.97
CA LEU A 226 -16.61 8.25 6.97
C LEU A 226 -15.98 8.18 8.36
N LYS A 227 -16.72 8.56 9.41
CA LYS A 227 -16.26 8.39 10.80
C LYS A 227 -16.09 6.92 11.19
N GLN A 228 -16.96 6.04 10.71
CA GLN A 228 -16.83 4.60 10.93
C GLN A 228 -15.58 4.06 10.24
N VAL A 229 -15.33 4.43 8.98
CA VAL A 229 -14.12 4.04 8.24
C VAL A 229 -12.86 4.53 8.97
N LYS A 230 -12.83 5.78 9.41
CA LYS A 230 -11.73 6.36 10.19
C LYS A 230 -11.44 5.55 11.46
N ARG A 231 -12.47 5.19 12.23
CA ARG A 231 -12.33 4.37 13.45
C ARG A 231 -11.88 2.94 13.17
N SER A 232 -12.32 2.35 12.08
CA SER A 232 -11.87 1.00 11.70
C SER A 232 -10.44 0.99 11.14
N ALA A 233 -9.94 2.14 10.68
CA ALA A 233 -8.60 2.28 10.11
C ALA A 233 -7.56 2.74 11.14
N GLY A 234 -7.92 3.66 12.04
CA GLY A 234 -7.02 4.23 13.04
C GLY A 234 -7.47 3.92 14.46
N ASP A 235 -6.86 2.90 15.06
CA ASP A 235 -6.83 2.75 16.52
C ASP A 235 -5.57 3.45 17.07
N ALA A 236 -5.51 4.77 16.88
CA ALA A 236 -4.61 5.69 17.60
C ALA A 236 -5.00 7.15 17.31
N ASN A 237 -5.30 7.88 18.40
CA ASN A 237 -5.45 9.34 18.43
C ASN A 237 -4.25 10.04 17.78
N ILE A 238 -4.48 10.97 16.85
CA ILE A 238 -3.58 12.12 16.62
C ILE A 238 -4.42 13.35 16.25
N ASP A 239 -4.02 14.45 16.87
CA ASP A 239 -4.58 15.79 16.85
C ASP A 239 -4.70 16.42 15.44
N GLU A 240 -5.68 17.31 15.33
CA GLU A 240 -6.04 18.05 14.13
C GLU A 240 -5.03 19.16 13.81
N GLU A 241 -4.42 19.13 12.62
CA GLU A 241 -3.99 20.35 11.92
C GLU A 241 -4.84 20.54 10.67
N GLU A 242 -5.44 21.74 10.55
CA GLU A 242 -6.28 22.12 9.41
C GLU A 242 -5.42 22.58 8.22
N PRO A 243 -5.65 22.06 6.99
CA PRO A 243 -5.18 22.72 5.79
C PRO A 243 -6.23 23.73 5.27
N GLU A 244 -5.70 24.84 4.74
CA GLU A 244 -6.42 26.01 4.27
C GLU A 244 -7.45 25.72 3.16
N ASN A 245 -8.62 26.34 3.33
CA ASN A 245 -9.79 26.23 2.47
C ASN A 245 -9.65 27.07 1.19
N THR A 246 -9.53 26.43 0.03
CA THR A 246 -9.65 27.12 -1.27
C THR A 246 -11.13 27.27 -1.63
N GLN A 247 -11.74 28.39 -1.25
CA GLN A 247 -13.15 28.67 -1.53
C GLN A 247 -13.41 28.91 -3.03
N LEU A 248 -13.97 27.92 -3.71
CA LEU A 248 -14.70 28.12 -4.96
C LEU A 248 -16.13 28.58 -4.61
N VAL A 249 -16.42 29.86 -4.78
CA VAL A 249 -17.74 30.44 -4.51
C VAL A 249 -18.73 29.94 -5.59
N SER A 250 -19.76 29.21 -5.17
CA SER A 250 -20.82 28.69 -6.05
C SER A 250 -21.68 29.83 -6.62
N GLN A 251 -22.25 29.66 -7.82
CA GLN A 251 -23.20 30.63 -8.40
C GLN A 251 -24.43 30.86 -7.50
N ASP A 252 -24.85 29.86 -6.72
CA ASP A 252 -25.97 30.01 -5.79
C ASP A 252 -25.59 30.86 -4.57
N GLU A 253 -24.30 30.87 -4.20
CA GLU A 253 -23.74 31.69 -3.14
C GLU A 253 -23.70 33.17 -3.56
N GLU A 254 -23.25 33.42 -4.79
CA GLU A 254 -23.26 34.76 -5.38
C GLU A 254 -24.69 35.31 -5.49
N ARG A 255 -25.65 34.47 -5.91
CA ARG A 255 -27.07 34.82 -5.94
C ARG A 255 -27.64 35.08 -4.54
N PHE A 256 -27.21 34.35 -3.52
CA PHE A 256 -27.62 34.59 -2.13
C PHE A 256 -27.13 35.95 -1.64
N GLU A 257 -25.85 36.27 -1.82
CA GLU A 257 -25.28 37.57 -1.44
C GLU A 257 -25.95 38.72 -2.18
N ASN A 258 -26.14 38.59 -3.50
CA ASN A 258 -26.88 39.56 -4.30
C ASN A 258 -28.33 39.76 -3.79
N THR A 259 -28.97 38.69 -3.32
CA THR A 259 -30.31 38.76 -2.70
C THR A 259 -30.28 39.51 -1.38
N MET A 260 -29.33 39.22 -0.50
CA MET A 260 -29.19 39.90 0.79
C MET A 260 -28.87 41.39 0.62
N ASP A 261 -27.99 41.73 -0.32
CA ASP A 261 -27.64 43.10 -0.66
C ASP A 261 -28.81 43.88 -1.27
N PHE A 262 -29.63 43.23 -2.10
CA PHE A 262 -30.85 43.83 -2.61
C PHE A 262 -31.83 44.19 -1.48
N VAL A 263 -32.06 43.26 -0.56
CA VAL A 263 -32.96 43.46 0.60
C VAL A 263 -32.41 44.56 1.51
N ARG A 264 -31.10 44.61 1.73
CA ARG A 264 -30.42 45.67 2.50
C ARG A 264 -30.65 47.03 1.86
N ARG A 265 -30.40 47.18 0.55
CA ARG A 265 -30.63 48.42 -0.20
C ARG A 265 -32.09 48.86 -0.17
N TYR A 266 -33.01 47.93 -0.39
CA TYR A 266 -34.45 48.19 -0.33
C TYR A 266 -34.87 48.74 1.05
N ARG A 267 -34.30 48.20 2.13
CA ARG A 267 -34.56 48.67 3.50
C ARG A 267 -34.03 50.08 3.74
N VAL A 268 -32.85 50.44 3.26
CA VAL A 268 -32.27 51.79 3.48
C VAL A 268 -33.13 52.88 2.83
N THR A 269 -33.72 52.60 1.67
CA THR A 269 -34.55 53.58 0.95
C THR A 269 -35.92 53.86 1.57
N ARG A 270 -36.32 53.15 2.66
CA ARG A 270 -37.66 53.26 3.25
C ARG A 270 -37.66 53.14 4.78
N ASN A 271 -38.37 54.03 5.46
CA ASN A 271 -38.47 54.03 6.94
C ASN A 271 -39.09 52.75 7.54
N ARG A 272 -39.99 52.06 6.81
CA ARG A 272 -40.62 50.81 7.28
C ARG A 272 -40.54 49.73 6.21
N MET A 273 -40.06 48.56 6.60
CA MET A 273 -39.86 47.44 5.68
C MET A 273 -41.20 46.84 5.22
N ASN A 274 -41.50 46.95 3.93
CA ASN A 274 -42.62 46.24 3.29
C ASN A 274 -42.09 44.97 2.60
N TRP A 275 -42.20 43.83 3.30
CA TRP A 275 -41.70 42.54 2.84
C TRP A 275 -42.40 42.02 1.58
N ARG A 276 -43.70 42.29 1.40
CA ARG A 276 -44.44 41.92 0.18
C ARG A 276 -43.92 42.71 -1.02
N GLY A 277 -43.83 44.04 -0.87
CA GLY A 277 -43.28 44.89 -1.93
C GLY A 277 -41.81 44.58 -2.26
N CYS A 278 -41.01 44.22 -1.26
CA CYS A 278 -39.61 43.81 -1.46
C CYS A 278 -39.53 42.52 -2.26
N HIS A 279 -40.37 41.53 -1.93
CA HIS A 279 -40.46 40.25 -2.62
C HIS A 279 -40.92 40.40 -4.07
N ASP A 280 -41.92 41.25 -4.32
CA ASP A 280 -42.42 41.53 -5.68
C ASP A 280 -41.37 42.22 -6.56
N MET A 281 -40.54 43.10 -5.98
CA MET A 281 -39.41 43.71 -6.71
C MET A 281 -38.24 42.75 -6.89
N LEU A 282 -37.96 41.89 -5.92
CA LEU A 282 -36.92 40.86 -6.00
C LEU A 282 -37.23 39.82 -7.10
N LYS A 283 -38.51 39.47 -7.30
CA LYS A 283 -38.95 38.58 -8.40
C LYS A 283 -38.64 39.11 -9.81
N LYS A 284 -38.40 40.41 -9.96
CA LYS A 284 -38.07 41.04 -11.25
C LYS A 284 -36.57 41.04 -11.55
N GLN A 285 -35.73 40.64 -10.60
CA GLN A 285 -34.29 40.55 -10.75
C GLN A 285 -33.88 39.17 -11.25
N THR A 286 -32.87 39.07 -12.11
CA THR A 286 -32.47 37.81 -12.74
C THR A 286 -31.30 37.11 -12.03
N ASN A 287 -30.54 37.81 -11.17
CA ASN A 287 -29.38 37.27 -10.46
C ASN A 287 -29.58 37.18 -8.94
N VAL A 288 -30.74 36.67 -8.50
CA VAL A 288 -31.13 36.56 -7.08
C VAL A 288 -31.89 35.25 -6.82
N ILE A 289 -32.03 34.88 -5.55
CA ILE A 289 -32.82 33.73 -5.12
C ILE A 289 -34.30 34.09 -5.02
N HIS A 290 -35.12 33.37 -5.78
CA HIS A 290 -36.57 33.52 -5.76
C HIS A 290 -37.23 32.68 -4.68
N TYR A 291 -37.32 33.24 -3.48
CA TYR A 291 -38.06 32.59 -2.39
C TYR A 291 -39.56 32.47 -2.70
N LYS A 292 -40.19 31.41 -2.20
CA LYS A 292 -41.60 31.10 -2.47
C LYS A 292 -42.57 32.17 -1.93
N THR A 293 -42.26 32.75 -0.77
CA THR A 293 -43.10 33.77 -0.13
C THR A 293 -42.25 34.90 0.46
N SER A 294 -42.87 36.06 0.65
CA SER A 294 -42.26 37.22 1.32
C SER A 294 -41.89 36.93 2.78
N GLU A 295 -42.56 35.98 3.43
CA GLU A 295 -42.24 35.55 4.79
C GLU A 295 -40.99 34.67 4.87
N VAL A 296 -40.74 33.85 3.85
CA VAL A 296 -39.47 33.12 3.73
C VAL A 296 -38.33 34.11 3.57
N LEU A 297 -38.45 35.09 2.66
CA LEU A 297 -37.47 36.15 2.48
C LEU A 297 -37.18 36.92 3.79
N ARG A 298 -38.23 37.28 4.55
CA ARG A 298 -38.09 37.93 5.86
C ARG A 298 -37.31 37.08 6.85
N THR A 299 -37.65 35.80 6.94
CA THR A 299 -37.03 34.88 7.91
C THR A 299 -35.56 34.65 7.57
N VAL A 300 -35.23 34.46 6.30
CA VAL A 300 -33.84 34.31 5.82
C VAL A 300 -33.03 35.57 6.13
N TYR A 301 -33.52 36.75 5.75
CA TYR A 301 -32.79 38.01 5.96
C TYR A 301 -32.57 38.31 7.44
N ASN A 302 -33.56 38.02 8.30
CA ASN A 302 -33.40 38.23 9.74
C ASN A 302 -32.32 37.31 10.34
N ARG A 303 -32.22 36.05 9.88
CA ARG A 303 -31.13 35.15 10.30
C ARG A 303 -29.77 35.59 9.77
N PHE A 304 -29.72 36.07 8.53
CA PHE A 304 -28.52 36.66 7.95
C PHE A 304 -28.02 37.84 8.80
N LYS A 305 -28.92 38.79 9.13
CA LYS A 305 -28.60 39.94 9.98
C LYS A 305 -28.09 39.56 11.39
N THR A 306 -28.48 38.42 11.94
CA THR A 306 -27.99 37.96 13.26
C THR A 306 -26.65 37.25 13.20
N ARG A 307 -26.21 36.82 12.01
CA ARG A 307 -24.92 36.12 11.79
C ARG A 307 -23.83 37.05 11.21
N SER A 308 -24.22 38.17 10.58
CA SER A 308 -23.34 39.27 10.14
C SER A 308 -23.07 40.28 11.24
#